data_AF-W2XGH7-F1
#
_entry.id   AF-W2XGH7-F1
#
_cell.length_a   1.000
_cell.length_b   1.000
_cell.length_c   1.000
_cell.angle_alpha   90.00
_cell.angle_beta   90.00
_cell.angle_gamma   90.00
#
_symmetry.space_group_name_H-M   'P 1'
#
loop_
_entity.id
_entity.type
_entity.pdbx_description
1 polymer ?
#
loop_
_entity_poly.entity_id
_entity_poly.type
_entity_poly.pdbx_seq_one_letter_code
_entity_poly.pdbx_strand_id
1 'polypeptide(L)'
;MAMLVLGVLVLVLVAVLLLVAFVAVTWEHDLVQSYAALPAPADLGTKEFRWRCWLSPLTRRGWRTSILRSPCPRITLQCPFALLSSDFAKLATSLSLPKLTLEQLPFMFPQVAVSSLFLQLLGNSNFPVSVRNIRLKALTVVQLRPLDMSFPSQGEETPPPPELTCIMVLTEKRFLESEIEFMVQTDLFDDQGTVWQSVTWFAIPFKQEALLVPVSQSSFNLDENMVTRANANLREESFECSARNVSEFRDVGVVDLTGARTNETDSAPLMWMLARATGMLQQQQRVPAQPLMCSCMFGEELASVPLHKKLQLQSWTNEECPQEQTQPEVAKFAVNSQDTNVMTGILRTVGWNYSNAS
;
A
#
# COMPACT_ATOMS: atom_id res chain seq x y z
N MET A 1 41.11 46.70 16.45
CA MET A 1 39.73 46.54 16.96
C MET A 1 38.85 45.73 16.00
N ALA A 2 38.72 46.09 14.72
CA ALA A 2 37.87 45.37 13.75
C ALA A 2 38.21 43.87 13.57
N MET A 3 39.49 43.50 13.50
CA MET A 3 39.92 42.09 13.37
C MET A 3 39.59 41.24 14.60
N LEU A 4 39.56 41.86 15.79
CA LEU A 4 39.27 41.18 17.05
C LEU A 4 37.76 40.92 17.17
N VAL A 5 36.94 41.89 16.72
CA VAL A 5 35.48 41.72 16.61
C VAL A 5 35.10 40.65 15.59
N LEU A 6 35.78 40.60 14.43
CA LEU A 6 35.56 39.57 13.42
C LEU A 6 35.93 38.17 13.94
N GLY A 7 37.07 38.06 14.65
CA GLY A 7 37.50 36.80 15.26
C GLY A 7 36.51 36.28 16.31
N VAL A 8 35.98 37.16 17.15
CA VAL A 8 34.94 36.81 18.14
C VAL A 8 33.65 36.36 17.45
N LEU A 9 33.24 37.03 16.38
CA LEU A 9 32.02 36.70 15.65
C LEU A 9 32.12 35.32 14.97
N VAL A 10 33.27 34.99 14.38
CA VAL A 10 33.53 33.64 13.82
C VAL A 10 33.50 32.59 14.93
N LEU A 11 34.09 32.85 16.09
CA LEU A 11 34.10 31.92 17.22
C LEU A 11 32.69 31.65 17.76
N VAL A 12 31.86 32.69 17.87
CA VAL A 12 30.45 32.55 18.25
C VAL A 12 29.69 31.74 17.19
N LEU A 13 29.93 32.00 15.90
CA LEU A 13 29.24 31.32 14.82
C LEU A 13 29.63 29.83 14.75
N VAL A 14 30.90 29.51 14.99
CA VAL A 14 31.40 28.13 15.11
C VAL A 14 30.83 27.45 16.36
N ALA A 15 30.77 28.14 17.50
CA ALA A 15 30.18 27.58 18.72
C ALA A 15 28.68 27.30 18.54
N VAL A 16 27.93 28.20 17.90
CA VAL A 16 26.51 28.00 17.58
C VAL A 16 26.35 26.86 16.57
N LEU A 17 27.17 26.80 15.51
CA LEU A 17 27.14 25.69 14.56
C LEU A 17 27.46 24.35 15.21
N LEU A 18 28.45 24.30 16.10
CA LEU A 18 28.81 23.09 16.85
C LEU A 18 27.69 22.68 17.79
N LEU A 19 27.01 23.63 18.44
CA LEU A 19 25.90 23.34 19.34
C LEU A 19 24.65 22.89 18.57
N VAL A 20 24.35 23.50 17.42
CA VAL A 20 23.30 23.06 16.50
C VAL A 20 23.62 21.69 15.90
N ALA A 21 24.88 21.44 15.51
CA ALA A 21 25.31 20.14 15.01
C ALA A 21 25.30 19.08 16.11
N PHE A 22 25.73 19.42 17.33
CA PHE A 22 25.66 18.52 18.48
C PHE A 22 24.21 18.19 18.80
N VAL A 23 23.32 19.19 18.92
CA VAL A 23 21.89 18.97 19.11
C VAL A 23 21.33 18.14 17.95
N ALA A 24 21.67 18.40 16.69
CA ALA A 24 21.20 17.57 15.58
C ALA A 24 21.66 16.10 15.71
N VAL A 25 22.91 15.87 16.10
CA VAL A 25 23.50 14.53 16.26
C VAL A 25 23.00 13.81 17.53
N THR A 26 22.76 14.53 18.63
CA THR A 26 22.27 13.93 19.89
C THR A 26 20.76 13.81 19.93
N TRP A 27 20.03 14.70 19.27
CA TRP A 27 18.62 14.53 18.95
C TRP A 27 18.43 13.24 18.16
N GLU A 28 19.32 12.93 17.21
CA GLU A 28 19.33 11.62 16.54
C GLU A 28 19.57 10.46 17.53
N HIS A 29 20.44 10.57 18.53
CA HIS A 29 20.70 9.46 19.46
C HIS A 29 19.61 9.24 20.53
N ASP A 30 19.09 10.30 21.15
CA ASP A 30 18.05 10.17 22.19
C ASP A 30 16.65 9.88 21.61
N LEU A 31 16.31 10.37 20.40
CA LEU A 31 15.09 9.95 19.71
C LEU A 31 15.20 8.54 19.11
N VAL A 32 16.39 8.08 18.70
CA VAL A 32 16.55 6.72 18.17
C VAL A 32 16.41 5.66 19.28
N GLN A 33 16.69 6.01 20.54
CA GLN A 33 16.55 5.07 21.67
C GLN A 33 15.15 5.06 22.32
N SER A 34 14.34 6.11 22.16
CA SER A 34 13.12 6.31 22.96
C SER A 34 11.78 6.18 22.22
N TYR A 35 11.74 6.11 20.89
CA TYR A 35 10.47 6.06 20.16
C TYR A 35 9.97 4.62 19.99
N ALA A 36 9.18 4.16 20.96
CA ALA A 36 8.30 3.01 20.81
C ALA A 36 7.07 3.31 19.93
N ALA A 37 6.80 4.58 19.62
CA ALA A 37 5.66 5.00 18.80
C ALA A 37 6.14 5.62 17.47
N LEU A 38 5.90 4.91 16.38
CA LEU A 38 6.04 5.42 15.02
C LEU A 38 4.91 6.42 14.74
N PRO A 39 5.12 7.41 13.84
CA PRO A 39 4.14 8.46 13.57
C PRO A 39 2.79 7.90 13.13
N ALA A 40 1.73 8.67 13.38
CA ALA A 40 0.36 8.28 13.08
C ALA A 40 0.15 8.16 11.57
N PRO A 41 -0.82 7.35 11.11
CA PRO A 41 -1.12 7.16 9.69
C PRO A 41 -1.37 8.45 8.87
N ALA A 42 -1.76 9.55 9.51
CA ALA A 42 -1.92 10.88 8.90
C ALA A 42 -0.58 11.62 8.60
N ASP A 43 0.57 11.09 9.02
CA ASP A 43 1.85 11.80 9.02
C ASP A 43 2.66 11.73 7.71
N LEU A 44 2.13 11.13 6.64
CA LEU A 44 2.74 11.14 5.29
C LEU A 44 3.15 12.53 4.81
N GLY A 45 2.37 13.53 5.22
CA GLY A 45 2.54 14.93 4.84
C GLY A 45 3.30 15.76 5.86
N THR A 46 3.55 15.27 7.08
CA THR A 46 4.17 16.11 8.11
C THR A 46 5.63 16.38 7.76
N LYS A 47 6.05 17.61 8.07
CA LYS A 47 7.44 18.03 7.90
C LYS A 47 8.39 17.05 8.59
N GLU A 48 7.97 16.42 9.68
CA GLU A 48 8.75 15.45 10.43
C GLU A 48 8.99 14.15 9.67
N PHE A 49 7.98 13.50 9.09
CA PHE A 49 8.19 12.28 8.31
C PHE A 49 9.03 12.55 7.06
N ARG A 50 8.77 13.67 6.37
CA ARG A 50 9.56 14.13 5.22
C ARG A 50 11.00 14.45 5.62
N TRP A 51 11.21 15.06 6.78
CA TRP A 51 12.53 15.36 7.34
C TRP A 51 13.28 14.10 7.75
N ARG A 52 12.62 13.13 8.41
CA ARG A 52 13.19 11.80 8.73
C ARG A 52 13.56 11.02 7.46
N CYS A 53 12.70 11.01 6.44
CA CYS A 53 13.00 10.43 5.12
C CYS A 53 14.12 11.17 4.37
N TRP A 54 14.23 12.48 4.57
CA TRP A 54 15.28 13.32 3.97
C TRP A 54 16.64 13.14 4.67
N LEU A 55 16.64 12.94 5.99
CA LEU A 55 17.83 12.63 6.80
C LEU A 55 18.30 11.19 6.65
N SER A 56 17.39 10.25 6.40
CA SER A 56 17.69 8.81 6.26
C SER A 56 18.85 8.51 5.29
N PRO A 57 18.96 9.12 4.08
CA PRO A 57 20.12 8.96 3.22
C PRO A 57 21.46 9.45 3.82
N LEU A 58 21.43 10.42 4.73
CA LEU A 58 22.61 11.02 5.37
C LEU A 58 23.10 10.16 6.54
N THR A 59 22.18 9.65 7.37
CA THR A 59 22.49 8.74 8.49
C THR A 59 22.84 7.32 8.02
N ARG A 60 22.35 6.92 6.85
CA ARG A 60 22.56 5.57 6.27
C ARG A 60 23.68 5.48 5.22
N ARG A 61 24.59 6.46 5.13
CA ARG A 61 25.73 6.41 4.17
C ARG A 61 26.60 5.16 4.32
N GLY A 62 26.78 4.64 5.54
CA GLY A 62 27.50 3.38 5.79
C GLY A 62 26.71 2.11 5.44
N TRP A 63 25.40 2.23 5.19
CA TRP A 63 24.54 1.09 4.91
C TRP A 63 24.54 0.70 3.42
N ARG A 64 24.88 1.60 2.49
CA ARG A 64 24.88 1.33 1.03
C ARG A 64 25.64 0.06 0.63
N THR A 65 26.75 -0.22 1.30
CA THR A 65 27.57 -1.43 1.06
C THR A 65 27.11 -2.63 1.91
N SER A 66 26.59 -2.38 3.12
CA SER A 66 26.05 -3.40 4.03
C SER A 66 24.74 -4.01 3.53
N ILE A 67 23.88 -3.23 2.86
CA ILE A 67 22.59 -3.67 2.32
C ILE A 67 22.76 -4.85 1.38
N LEU A 68 23.83 -4.94 0.59
CA LEU A 68 24.05 -6.08 -0.30
C LEU A 68 24.28 -7.38 0.48
N ARG A 69 24.93 -7.30 1.65
CA ARG A 69 25.33 -8.49 2.43
C ARG A 69 24.36 -8.84 3.55
N SER A 70 23.49 -7.93 3.95
CA SER A 70 22.55 -8.15 5.04
C SER A 70 21.31 -8.92 4.58
N PRO A 71 20.85 -9.92 5.36
CA PRO A 71 19.59 -10.59 5.10
C PRO A 71 18.42 -9.60 5.16
N CYS A 72 17.25 -10.01 4.65
CA CYS A 72 16.03 -9.23 4.82
C CYS A 72 15.80 -8.96 6.32
N PRO A 73 15.67 -7.70 6.77
CA PRO A 73 15.37 -7.45 8.17
C PRO A 73 13.97 -7.96 8.47
N ARG A 74 13.83 -8.78 9.51
CA ARG A 74 12.54 -9.27 9.98
C ARG A 74 11.86 -8.15 10.77
N ILE A 75 11.21 -7.24 10.05
CA ILE A 75 10.40 -6.17 10.64
C ILE A 75 8.98 -6.70 10.74
N THR A 76 8.48 -6.80 11.98
CA THR A 76 7.14 -7.26 12.29
C THR A 76 6.40 -6.14 13.02
N LEU A 77 5.24 -5.75 12.52
CA LEU A 77 4.30 -4.87 13.18
C LEU A 77 3.09 -5.69 13.58
N GLN A 78 2.73 -5.67 14.86
CA GLN A 78 1.49 -6.27 15.36
C GLN A 78 0.71 -5.20 16.10
N CYS A 79 -0.53 -4.97 15.70
CA CYS A 79 -1.40 -4.00 16.36
C CYS A 79 -2.86 -4.47 16.34
N PRO A 80 -3.65 -4.08 17.36
CA PRO A 80 -5.11 -4.17 17.25
C PRO A 80 -5.55 -3.27 16.08
N PHE A 81 -6.50 -3.77 15.30
CA PHE A 81 -7.02 -3.10 14.12
C PHE A 81 -8.53 -2.99 14.24
N ALA A 82 -9.00 -1.76 14.40
CA ALA A 82 -10.42 -1.45 14.43
C ALA A 82 -10.83 -0.87 13.08
N LEU A 83 -11.84 -1.47 12.45
CA LEU A 83 -12.46 -0.89 11.28
C LEU A 83 -13.44 0.19 11.75
N LEU A 84 -13.12 1.47 11.49
CA LEU A 84 -13.97 2.59 11.88
C LEU A 84 -15.03 2.88 10.80
N SER A 85 -16.29 3.05 11.19
CA SER A 85 -17.37 3.41 10.28
C SER A 85 -17.21 4.80 9.66
N SER A 86 -16.52 5.72 10.35
CA SER A 86 -16.13 7.01 9.81
C SER A 86 -15.19 6.86 8.60
N ASP A 87 -14.23 5.95 8.70
CA ASP A 87 -13.22 5.72 7.66
C ASP A 87 -13.86 5.02 6.47
N PHE A 88 -14.81 4.12 6.73
CA PHE A 88 -15.70 3.55 5.71
C PHE A 88 -16.48 4.63 4.96
N ALA A 89 -17.15 5.54 5.67
CA ALA A 89 -17.94 6.60 5.04
C ALA A 89 -17.07 7.53 4.18
N LYS A 90 -15.87 7.89 4.68
CA LYS A 90 -14.89 8.68 3.93
C LYS A 90 -14.41 7.95 2.68
N LEU A 91 -14.06 6.67 2.80
CA LEU A 91 -13.61 5.89 1.64
C LEU A 91 -14.73 5.71 0.61
N ALA A 92 -15.94 5.35 1.04
CA ALA A 92 -17.09 5.20 0.14
C ALA A 92 -17.40 6.51 -0.61
N THR A 93 -17.30 7.64 0.08
CA THR A 93 -17.45 8.99 -0.50
C THR A 93 -16.34 9.30 -1.50
N SER A 94 -15.09 9.07 -1.11
CA SER A 94 -13.90 9.26 -1.97
C SER A 94 -13.97 8.43 -3.25
N LEU A 95 -14.43 7.18 -3.12
CA LEU A 95 -14.60 6.27 -4.24
C LEU A 95 -15.88 6.54 -5.02
N SER A 96 -16.73 7.50 -4.64
CA SER A 96 -18.02 7.75 -5.31
C SER A 96 -18.90 6.49 -5.42
N LEU A 97 -18.98 5.71 -4.33
CA LEU A 97 -19.78 4.49 -4.22
C LEU A 97 -20.94 4.67 -3.21
N PRO A 98 -21.98 5.47 -3.53
CA PRO A 98 -23.01 5.86 -2.57
C PRO A 98 -24.02 4.73 -2.22
N LYS A 99 -24.00 3.60 -2.93
CA LYS A 99 -25.00 2.52 -2.82
C LYS A 99 -24.50 1.27 -2.07
N LEU A 100 -23.28 1.27 -1.53
CA LEU A 100 -22.80 0.12 -0.77
C LEU A 100 -23.46 0.15 0.61
N THR A 101 -24.31 -0.84 0.87
CA THR A 101 -24.83 -1.10 2.21
C THR A 101 -23.64 -1.41 3.14
N LEU A 102 -23.73 -1.04 4.42
CA LEU A 102 -22.69 -1.36 5.42
C LEU A 102 -22.38 -2.87 5.49
N GLU A 103 -23.32 -3.70 5.04
CA GLU A 103 -23.23 -5.16 4.90
C GLU A 103 -22.28 -5.62 3.79
N GLN A 104 -22.00 -4.79 2.78
CA GLN A 104 -21.11 -5.11 1.67
C GLN A 104 -19.92 -4.15 1.64
N LEU A 105 -18.93 -4.43 2.50
CA LEU A 105 -17.66 -3.72 2.51
C LEU A 105 -17.00 -3.77 1.11
N PRO A 106 -16.49 -2.65 0.54
CA PRO A 106 -15.62 -2.72 -0.63
C PRO A 106 -14.46 -3.66 -0.31
N PHE A 107 -14.19 -4.65 -1.16
CA PHE A 107 -13.18 -5.67 -0.83
C PHE A 107 -11.77 -5.10 -0.62
N MET A 108 -11.49 -3.93 -1.22
CA MET A 108 -10.21 -3.23 -1.08
C MET A 108 -10.14 -2.33 0.18
N PHE A 109 -11.23 -2.18 0.92
CA PHE A 109 -11.26 -1.33 2.12
C PHE A 109 -10.20 -1.73 3.15
N PRO A 110 -10.05 -3.02 3.53
CA PRO A 110 -9.05 -3.41 4.51
C PRO A 110 -7.64 -3.08 4.04
N GLN A 111 -7.32 -3.31 2.76
CA GLN A 111 -6.05 -2.92 2.16
C GLN A 111 -5.77 -1.43 2.30
N VAL A 112 -6.76 -0.58 2.01
CA VAL A 112 -6.60 0.88 2.08
C VAL A 112 -6.36 1.30 3.53
N ALA A 113 -7.13 0.76 4.47
CA ALA A 113 -6.97 1.06 5.89
C ALA A 113 -5.60 0.60 6.44
N VAL A 114 -5.18 -0.64 6.15
CA VAL A 114 -3.86 -1.15 6.58
C VAL A 114 -2.71 -0.48 5.84
N SER A 115 -2.95 0.11 4.66
CA SER A 115 -1.86 0.76 3.89
C SER A 115 -1.16 1.83 4.71
N SER A 116 -1.90 2.52 5.57
CA SER A 116 -1.40 3.54 6.47
C SER A 116 -0.32 3.03 7.44
N LEU A 117 -0.35 1.74 7.77
CA LEU A 117 0.65 1.05 8.60
C LEU A 117 1.95 0.75 7.85
N PHE A 118 1.96 0.78 6.51
CA PHE A 118 3.21 0.66 5.74
C PHE A 118 4.24 1.70 6.16
N LEU A 119 3.80 2.87 6.61
CA LEU A 119 4.70 3.92 7.08
C LEU A 119 5.44 3.54 8.35
N GLN A 120 4.77 2.83 9.24
CA GLN A 120 5.38 2.34 10.46
C GLN A 120 6.43 1.28 10.11
N LEU A 121 6.10 0.38 9.18
CA LEU A 121 7.04 -0.63 8.68
C LEU A 121 8.25 -0.03 7.97
N LEU A 122 8.03 0.88 7.03
CA LEU A 122 9.02 1.49 6.14
C LEU A 122 9.83 2.59 6.83
N GLY A 123 9.21 3.32 7.76
CA GLY A 123 9.84 4.37 8.58
C GLY A 123 10.70 3.82 9.71
N ASN A 124 10.68 2.49 9.95
CA ASN A 124 11.51 1.84 10.93
C ASN A 124 13.01 2.05 10.62
N SER A 125 13.81 2.29 11.66
CA SER A 125 15.26 2.50 11.56
C SER A 125 15.99 1.33 10.90
N ASN A 126 15.44 0.12 11.00
CA ASN A 126 15.98 -1.11 10.42
C ASN A 126 15.63 -1.33 8.93
N PHE A 127 14.76 -0.50 8.34
CA PHE A 127 14.44 -0.65 6.91
C PHE A 127 15.69 -0.35 6.06
N PRO A 128 16.06 -1.24 5.11
CA PRO A 128 17.42 -1.25 4.62
C PRO A 128 17.71 -0.14 3.60
N VAL A 129 16.71 0.48 2.97
CA VAL A 129 16.92 1.44 1.86
C VAL A 129 16.15 2.74 2.10
N SER A 130 16.50 3.81 1.38
CA SER A 130 15.69 5.01 1.36
C SER A 130 14.34 4.73 0.68
N VAL A 131 13.25 5.04 1.38
CA VAL A 131 11.87 4.88 0.90
C VAL A 131 11.43 6.02 -0.01
N ARG A 132 12.31 6.98 -0.31
CA ARG A 132 11.98 8.21 -1.04
C ARG A 132 11.49 7.96 -2.47
N ASN A 133 12.04 6.94 -3.12
CA ASN A 133 11.70 6.56 -4.49
C ASN A 133 11.02 5.19 -4.50
N ILE A 134 10.33 4.82 -3.42
CA ILE A 134 9.61 3.56 -3.35
C ILE A 134 8.42 3.60 -4.32
N ARG A 135 8.27 2.53 -5.10
CA ARG A 135 7.13 2.32 -6.00
C ARG A 135 6.35 1.09 -5.56
N LEU A 136 5.04 1.17 -5.65
CA LEU A 136 4.16 0.01 -5.52
C LEU A 136 4.17 -0.76 -6.85
N LYS A 137 4.69 -1.98 -6.84
CA LYS A 137 4.89 -2.79 -8.05
C LYS A 137 3.72 -3.74 -8.30
N ALA A 138 3.27 -4.43 -7.26
CA ALA A 138 2.17 -5.36 -7.31
C ALA A 138 1.48 -5.48 -5.96
N LEU A 139 0.26 -5.99 -5.98
CA LEU A 139 -0.55 -6.24 -4.81
C LEU A 139 -1.41 -7.48 -5.05
N THR A 140 -1.38 -8.39 -4.09
CA THR A 140 -2.31 -9.51 -4.00
C THR A 140 -3.10 -9.37 -2.73
N VAL A 141 -4.42 -9.45 -2.83
CA VAL A 141 -5.36 -9.42 -1.71
C VAL A 141 -6.21 -10.69 -1.74
N VAL A 142 -6.36 -11.35 -0.61
CA VAL A 142 -7.23 -12.51 -0.43
C VAL A 142 -8.21 -12.20 0.68
N GLN A 143 -9.49 -12.25 0.37
CA GLN A 143 -10.57 -12.18 1.35
C GLN A 143 -11.15 -13.58 1.55
N LEU A 144 -10.91 -14.16 2.72
CA LEU A 144 -11.35 -15.52 3.06
C LEU A 144 -12.77 -15.54 3.60
N ARG A 145 -13.11 -14.55 4.44
CA ARG A 145 -14.44 -14.39 5.06
C ARG A 145 -14.98 -12.97 4.84
N PRO A 146 -16.31 -12.79 4.83
CA PRO A 146 -16.90 -11.46 4.79
C PRO A 146 -16.55 -10.71 6.08
N LEU A 147 -16.20 -9.44 5.94
CA LEU A 147 -15.99 -8.54 7.06
C LEU A 147 -17.30 -7.82 7.32
N ASP A 148 -17.92 -8.09 8.47
CA ASP A 148 -19.10 -7.37 8.89
C ASP A 148 -18.69 -6.12 9.71
N MET A 149 -19.27 -4.99 9.33
CA MET A 149 -19.09 -3.68 9.94
C MET A 149 -20.30 -3.25 10.75
N SER A 150 -21.32 -4.11 10.86
CA SER A 150 -22.49 -3.85 11.66
C SER A 150 -22.07 -3.67 13.13
N PHE A 151 -22.54 -2.57 13.73
CA PHE A 151 -22.51 -2.46 15.18
C PHE A 151 -23.72 -3.23 15.70
N PRO A 152 -23.57 -4.02 16.78
CA PRO A 152 -24.73 -4.58 17.45
C PRO A 152 -25.67 -3.42 17.82
N SER A 153 -26.87 -3.46 17.26
CA SER A 153 -27.99 -2.61 17.67
C SER A 153 -28.10 -2.71 19.20
N GLN A 154 -28.26 -1.59 19.91
CA GLN A 154 -28.58 -1.64 21.35
C GLN A 154 -29.90 -2.41 21.54
N GLY A 155 -29.83 -3.73 21.71
CA GLY A 155 -30.99 -4.61 21.72
C GLY A 155 -30.75 -6.03 21.18
N GLU A 156 -29.67 -6.29 20.45
CA GLU A 156 -29.33 -7.63 19.95
C GLU A 156 -28.18 -8.27 20.75
N GLU A 157 -28.36 -9.50 21.23
CA GLU A 157 -27.34 -10.34 21.88
C GLU A 157 -26.28 -10.85 20.89
N THR A 158 -25.99 -10.09 19.83
CA THR A 158 -24.90 -10.41 18.92
C THR A 158 -23.56 -10.01 19.56
N PRO A 159 -22.55 -10.89 19.53
CA PRO A 159 -21.24 -10.59 20.11
C PRO A 159 -20.67 -9.30 19.51
N PRO A 160 -19.85 -8.54 20.28
CA PRO A 160 -19.22 -7.34 19.79
C PRO A 160 -18.46 -7.62 18.47
N PRO A 161 -18.33 -6.63 17.56
CA PRO A 161 -17.60 -6.83 16.32
C PRO A 161 -16.20 -7.35 16.66
N PRO A 162 -15.72 -8.39 15.94
CA PRO A 162 -14.48 -9.07 16.31
C PRO A 162 -13.34 -8.05 16.30
N GLU A 163 -12.61 -7.97 17.42
CA GLU A 163 -11.37 -7.20 17.47
C GLU A 163 -10.36 -7.86 16.53
N LEU A 164 -10.18 -7.27 15.34
CA LEU A 164 -9.21 -7.78 14.39
C LEU A 164 -7.82 -7.43 14.88
N THR A 165 -6.90 -8.39 14.77
CA THR A 165 -5.48 -8.13 14.94
C THR A 165 -4.83 -8.06 13.57
N CYS A 166 -4.03 -7.02 13.35
CA CYS A 166 -3.23 -6.86 12.16
C CYS A 166 -1.79 -7.26 12.45
N ILE A 167 -1.26 -8.20 11.66
CA ILE A 167 0.17 -8.52 11.60
C ILE A 167 0.68 -8.12 10.22
N MET A 168 1.71 -7.29 10.19
CA MET A 168 2.41 -6.89 8.97
C MET A 168 3.88 -7.24 9.08
N VAL A 169 4.41 -7.99 8.10
CA VAL A 169 5.77 -8.52 8.14
C VAL A 169 6.48 -8.22 6.82
N LEU A 170 7.68 -7.66 6.93
CA LEU A 170 8.63 -7.62 5.82
C LEU A 170 9.27 -9.01 5.68
N THR A 171 8.84 -9.76 4.68
CA THR A 171 9.18 -11.19 4.53
C THR A 171 10.37 -11.40 3.62
N GLU A 172 10.44 -10.68 2.50
CA GLU A 172 11.47 -10.89 1.48
C GLU A 172 12.10 -9.60 0.98
N LYS A 173 13.35 -9.75 0.55
CA LYS A 173 14.19 -8.73 -0.09
C LYS A 173 14.93 -9.41 -1.23
N ARG A 174 14.65 -8.99 -2.46
CA ARG A 174 15.23 -9.56 -3.69
C ARG A 174 15.92 -8.47 -4.49
N PHE A 175 17.08 -8.78 -5.04
CA PHE A 175 17.78 -7.87 -5.94
C PHE A 175 17.42 -8.22 -7.38
N LEU A 176 16.84 -7.25 -8.09
CA LEU A 176 16.59 -7.31 -9.52
C LEU A 176 17.70 -6.52 -10.25
N GLU A 177 17.65 -6.50 -11.58
CA GLU A 177 18.69 -5.86 -12.40
C GLU A 177 18.82 -4.35 -12.15
N SER A 178 17.69 -3.68 -11.97
CA SER A 178 17.59 -2.22 -11.85
C SER A 178 16.98 -1.74 -10.52
N GLU A 179 16.56 -2.67 -9.65
CA GLU A 179 15.85 -2.35 -8.41
C GLU A 179 15.99 -3.41 -7.32
N ILE A 180 15.62 -3.07 -6.09
CA ILE A 180 15.41 -4.01 -5.00
C ILE A 180 13.91 -4.14 -4.76
N GLU A 181 13.42 -5.37 -4.79
CA GLU A 181 12.04 -5.73 -4.49
C GLU A 181 11.91 -6.15 -3.02
N PHE A 182 10.90 -5.62 -2.34
CA PHE A 182 10.54 -5.93 -0.96
C PHE A 182 9.12 -6.46 -0.93
N MET A 183 8.93 -7.57 -0.21
CA MET A 183 7.61 -8.17 -0.03
C MET A 183 7.12 -7.93 1.39
N VAL A 184 5.93 -7.35 1.51
CA VAL A 184 5.24 -7.12 2.77
C VAL A 184 3.98 -7.96 2.81
N GLN A 185 3.92 -8.92 3.72
CA GLN A 185 2.72 -9.70 4.00
C GLN A 185 1.94 -9.01 5.11
N THR A 186 0.63 -8.85 4.94
CA THR A 186 -0.26 -8.32 5.96
C THR A 186 -1.44 -9.25 6.15
N ASP A 187 -1.64 -9.71 7.38
CA ASP A 187 -2.72 -10.62 7.76
C ASP A 187 -3.63 -9.93 8.78
N LEU A 188 -4.94 -10.02 8.55
CA LEU A 188 -5.98 -9.66 9.51
C LEU A 188 -6.63 -10.95 10.02
N PHE A 189 -6.64 -11.14 11.33
CA PHE A 189 -7.23 -12.30 11.97
C PHE A 189 -8.09 -11.90 13.17
N ASP A 190 -9.14 -12.68 13.38
CA ASP A 190 -9.97 -12.66 14.57
C ASP A 190 -9.64 -13.88 15.46
N ASP A 191 -10.48 -14.14 16.45
CA ASP A 191 -10.42 -15.32 17.32
C ASP A 191 -10.62 -16.66 16.58
N GLN A 192 -11.29 -16.64 15.41
CA GLN A 192 -11.54 -17.81 14.57
C GLN A 192 -10.43 -18.05 13.53
N GLY A 193 -9.52 -17.09 13.36
CA GLY A 193 -8.36 -17.20 12.48
C GLY A 193 -8.33 -16.12 11.41
N THR A 194 -7.62 -16.38 10.31
CA THR A 194 -7.39 -15.35 9.28
C THR A 194 -8.66 -15.03 8.51
N VAL A 195 -9.00 -13.74 8.43
CA VAL A 195 -10.18 -13.22 7.71
C VAL A 195 -9.76 -12.68 6.34
N TRP A 196 -8.61 -12.01 6.31
CA TRP A 196 -8.12 -11.30 5.15
C TRP A 196 -6.59 -11.31 5.14
N GLN A 197 -6.01 -11.40 3.95
CA GLN A 197 -4.56 -11.40 3.75
C GLN A 197 -4.21 -10.51 2.56
N SER A 198 -3.02 -9.94 2.61
CA SER A 198 -2.41 -9.30 1.46
C SER A 198 -0.92 -9.53 1.39
N VAL A 199 -0.41 -9.48 0.17
CA VAL A 199 1.01 -9.42 -0.12
C VAL A 199 1.23 -8.21 -1.01
N THR A 200 2.04 -7.28 -0.55
CA THR A 200 2.34 -6.02 -1.23
C THR A 200 3.80 -6.02 -1.65
N TRP A 201 4.05 -5.78 -2.94
CA TRP A 201 5.40 -5.68 -3.49
C TRP A 201 5.78 -4.23 -3.68
N PHE A 202 6.81 -3.82 -2.95
CA PHE A 202 7.46 -2.54 -3.14
C PHE A 202 8.74 -2.72 -3.94
N ALA A 203 9.05 -1.77 -4.79
CA ALA A 203 10.31 -1.74 -5.48
C ALA A 203 11.02 -0.40 -5.26
N ILE A 204 12.34 -0.46 -5.16
CA ILE A 204 13.18 0.72 -4.96
C ILE A 204 14.29 0.70 -6.00
N PRO A 205 14.41 1.75 -6.84
CA PRO A 205 15.46 1.84 -7.86
C PRO A 205 16.84 1.67 -7.24
N PHE A 206 17.59 0.70 -7.74
CA PHE A 206 18.90 0.35 -7.23
C PHE A 206 19.66 -0.50 -8.26
N LYS A 207 20.80 0.00 -8.72
CA LYS A 207 21.66 -0.72 -9.65
C LYS A 207 22.90 -1.21 -8.90
N GLN A 208 23.18 -2.51 -8.99
CA GLN A 208 24.41 -3.08 -8.44
C GLN A 208 25.60 -2.66 -9.32
N GLU A 209 26.58 -1.96 -8.74
CA GLU A 209 27.83 -1.61 -9.44
C GLU A 209 28.77 -2.83 -9.59
N ALA A 210 28.74 -3.74 -8.62
CA ALA A 210 29.42 -5.02 -8.65
C ALA A 210 28.44 -6.12 -8.23
N LEU A 211 28.44 -7.26 -8.94
CA LEU A 211 27.58 -8.43 -8.68
C LEU A 211 27.99 -9.12 -7.36
N LEU A 212 27.62 -8.52 -6.24
CA LEU A 212 27.87 -9.06 -4.90
C LEU A 212 26.77 -10.03 -4.46
N VAL A 213 25.58 -9.95 -5.07
CA VAL A 213 24.42 -10.80 -4.79
C VAL A 213 23.80 -11.25 -6.10
N PRO A 214 23.38 -12.51 -6.26
CA PRO A 214 22.72 -12.96 -7.47
C PRO A 214 21.46 -12.13 -7.76
N VAL A 215 21.35 -11.66 -9.00
CA VAL A 215 20.15 -11.02 -9.51
C VAL A 215 19.07 -12.09 -9.69
N SER A 216 17.91 -11.84 -9.13
CA SER A 216 16.73 -12.71 -9.19
C SER A 216 15.69 -12.15 -10.16
N GLN A 217 14.68 -12.94 -10.50
CA GLN A 217 13.47 -12.46 -11.17
C GLN A 217 12.45 -11.96 -10.13
N SER A 218 11.50 -11.13 -10.59
CA SER A 218 10.39 -10.69 -9.74
C SER A 218 9.62 -11.89 -9.22
N SER A 219 9.22 -11.81 -7.96
CA SER A 219 8.43 -12.87 -7.32
C SER A 219 6.95 -12.85 -7.73
N PHE A 220 6.49 -11.75 -8.31
CA PHE A 220 5.10 -11.59 -8.73
C PHE A 220 4.95 -11.85 -10.23
N ASN A 221 4.03 -12.74 -10.58
CA ASN A 221 3.53 -12.90 -11.94
C ASN A 221 2.02 -13.12 -11.89
N LEU A 222 1.29 -12.55 -12.84
CA LEU A 222 -0.12 -12.87 -13.03
C LEU A 222 -0.23 -14.27 -13.61
N ASP A 223 -1.19 -15.07 -13.13
CA ASP A 223 -1.44 -16.41 -13.65
C ASP A 223 -2.00 -16.32 -15.07
N GLU A 224 -1.14 -16.58 -16.06
CA GLU A 224 -1.46 -16.49 -17.49
C GLU A 224 -2.67 -17.36 -17.87
N ASN A 225 -2.84 -18.52 -17.24
CA ASN A 225 -3.98 -19.41 -17.50
C ASN A 225 -5.31 -18.82 -17.01
N MET A 226 -5.27 -17.95 -16.01
CA MET A 226 -6.45 -17.22 -15.53
C MET A 226 -6.69 -15.98 -16.38
N VAL A 227 -5.63 -15.30 -16.83
CA VAL A 227 -5.72 -14.18 -17.78
C VAL A 227 -6.41 -14.62 -19.07
N THR A 228 -6.06 -15.79 -19.61
CA THR A 228 -6.64 -16.29 -20.86
C THR A 228 -8.09 -16.71 -20.73
N ARG A 229 -8.50 -17.19 -19.55
CA ARG A 229 -9.88 -17.58 -19.25
C ARG A 229 -10.83 -16.39 -19.16
N ALA A 230 -10.38 -15.26 -18.63
CA ALA A 230 -11.18 -14.05 -18.51
C ALA A 230 -10.99 -13.13 -19.72
N ASN A 231 -11.47 -13.56 -20.89
CA ASN A 231 -11.37 -12.82 -22.16
C ASN A 231 -12.73 -12.52 -22.82
N ALA A 232 -13.85 -12.90 -22.20
CA ALA A 232 -15.19 -12.67 -22.71
C ALA A 232 -15.89 -11.47 -22.05
N ASN A 233 -17.06 -11.10 -22.56
CA ASN A 233 -17.97 -10.09 -21.98
C ASN A 233 -17.29 -8.75 -21.66
N LEU A 234 -16.53 -8.18 -22.60
CA LEU A 234 -15.87 -6.88 -22.42
C LEU A 234 -16.87 -5.82 -21.96
N ARG A 235 -16.53 -5.13 -20.88
CA ARG A 235 -17.25 -3.94 -20.41
C ARG A 235 -16.26 -2.81 -20.15
N GLU A 236 -16.58 -1.65 -20.71
CA GLU A 236 -15.77 -0.45 -20.60
C GLU A 236 -16.52 0.63 -19.82
N GLU A 237 -15.87 1.19 -18.82
CA GLU A 237 -16.36 2.36 -18.09
C GLU A 237 -15.23 3.36 -17.88
N SER A 238 -15.57 4.54 -17.40
CA SER A 238 -14.58 5.56 -17.13
C SER A 238 -14.84 6.25 -15.81
N PHE A 239 -13.76 6.63 -15.14
CA PHE A 239 -13.82 7.38 -13.90
C PHE A 239 -12.69 8.40 -13.84
N GLU A 240 -12.80 9.38 -12.96
CA GLU A 240 -11.80 10.41 -12.75
C GLU A 240 -11.60 10.66 -11.27
N CYS A 241 -10.39 11.08 -10.90
CA CYS A 241 -10.05 11.41 -9.52
C CYS A 241 -10.12 12.94 -9.34
N SER A 242 -11.06 13.43 -8.52
CA SER A 242 -11.12 14.85 -8.17
C SER A 242 -10.21 15.17 -6.99
N ALA A 243 -9.87 16.45 -6.80
CA ALA A 243 -9.15 16.90 -5.60
C ALA A 243 -9.88 16.55 -4.29
N ARG A 244 -11.22 16.57 -4.29
CA ARG A 244 -12.05 16.15 -3.16
C ARG A 244 -11.91 14.66 -2.88
N ASN A 245 -11.85 13.83 -3.92
CA ASN A 245 -11.68 12.38 -3.75
C ASN A 245 -10.35 12.10 -3.07
N VAL A 246 -9.28 12.79 -3.49
CA VAL A 246 -7.96 12.64 -2.88
C VAL A 246 -7.96 13.12 -1.43
N SER A 247 -8.56 14.28 -1.11
CA SER A 247 -8.57 14.78 0.28
C SER A 247 -9.24 13.79 1.23
N GLU A 248 -10.40 13.23 0.85
CA GLU A 248 -11.10 12.23 1.66
C GLU A 248 -10.31 10.91 1.75
N PHE A 249 -9.58 10.54 0.68
CA PHE A 249 -8.74 9.33 0.69
C PHE A 249 -7.51 9.47 1.58
N ARG A 250 -6.89 10.65 1.64
CA ARG A 250 -5.69 10.92 2.46
C ARG A 250 -5.93 10.66 3.94
N ASP A 251 -7.17 10.83 4.39
CA ASP A 251 -7.56 10.60 5.77
C ASP A 251 -7.61 9.11 6.15
N VAL A 252 -7.68 8.21 5.16
CA VAL A 252 -7.92 6.77 5.38
C VAL A 252 -6.72 5.90 4.94
N GLY A 253 -5.99 6.31 3.90
CA GLY A 253 -4.95 5.47 3.29
C GLY A 253 -3.72 6.24 2.82
N VAL A 254 -2.67 5.48 2.46
CA VAL A 254 -1.42 6.05 1.98
C VAL A 254 -1.56 6.67 0.60
N VAL A 255 -0.94 7.83 0.46
CA VAL A 255 -0.76 8.58 -0.77
C VAL A 255 0.73 8.60 -1.12
N ASP A 256 1.06 8.65 -2.42
CA ASP A 256 2.44 8.80 -2.95
C ASP A 256 3.38 7.57 -2.88
N LEU A 257 2.94 6.42 -3.42
CA LEU A 257 3.79 5.23 -3.65
C LEU A 257 4.11 5.00 -5.14
N THR A 258 4.35 6.07 -5.90
CA THR A 258 4.54 6.04 -7.37
C THR A 258 6.02 6.05 -7.80
N GLY A 259 6.97 6.16 -6.87
CA GLY A 259 8.41 6.19 -7.15
C GLY A 259 8.94 7.50 -7.76
N ALA A 260 8.07 8.32 -8.38
CA ALA A 260 8.40 9.64 -8.91
C ALA A 260 8.14 10.74 -7.86
N ARG A 261 9.06 11.68 -7.70
CA ARG A 261 8.85 12.91 -6.92
C ARG A 261 7.89 13.81 -7.68
N THR A 262 6.60 13.54 -7.59
CA THR A 262 5.61 14.57 -7.87
C THR A 262 5.64 15.53 -6.69
N ASN A 263 6.31 16.67 -6.87
CA ASN A 263 5.97 17.86 -6.08
C ASN A 263 4.50 18.28 -6.31
N GLU A 264 3.83 17.66 -7.28
CA GLU A 264 2.44 17.85 -7.62
C GLU A 264 1.57 17.13 -6.58
N THR A 265 0.91 17.94 -5.76
CA THR A 265 -0.26 17.56 -4.96
C THR A 265 -1.44 17.04 -5.78
N ASP A 266 -1.28 16.98 -7.10
CA ASP A 266 -2.33 16.88 -8.10
C ASP A 266 -2.20 15.56 -8.88
N SER A 267 -1.87 14.46 -8.19
CA SER A 267 -1.92 13.11 -8.78
C SER A 267 -2.91 12.18 -8.07
N ALA A 268 -3.51 11.28 -8.84
CA ALA A 268 -4.43 10.25 -8.37
C ALA A 268 -3.64 9.11 -7.69
N PRO A 269 -3.94 8.75 -6.43
CA PRO A 269 -3.24 7.66 -5.75
C PRO A 269 -3.49 6.30 -6.44
N LEU A 270 -2.44 5.48 -6.59
CA LEU A 270 -2.54 4.13 -7.18
C LEU A 270 -3.54 3.25 -6.42
N MET A 271 -3.48 3.27 -5.08
CA MET A 271 -4.41 2.53 -4.23
C MET A 271 -5.85 3.01 -4.36
N TRP A 272 -6.06 4.32 -4.58
CA TRP A 272 -7.39 4.88 -4.85
C TRP A 272 -7.93 4.40 -6.20
N MET A 273 -7.10 4.43 -7.24
CA MET A 273 -7.49 3.96 -8.58
C MET A 273 -7.86 2.47 -8.56
N LEU A 274 -7.09 1.65 -7.84
CA LEU A 274 -7.38 0.23 -7.66
C LEU A 274 -8.70 0.04 -6.90
N ALA A 275 -8.87 0.70 -5.75
CA ALA A 275 -10.08 0.60 -4.93
C ALA A 275 -11.34 1.11 -5.67
N ARG A 276 -11.20 2.11 -6.55
CA ARG A 276 -12.30 2.60 -7.38
C ARG A 276 -12.64 1.61 -8.48
N ALA A 277 -11.63 1.10 -9.20
CA ALA A 277 -11.82 0.12 -10.26
C ALA A 277 -12.54 -1.11 -9.72
N THR A 278 -12.08 -1.64 -8.60
CA THR A 278 -12.66 -2.81 -7.96
C THR A 278 -14.04 -2.56 -7.37
N GLY A 279 -14.27 -1.39 -6.78
CA GLY A 279 -15.60 -0.98 -6.32
C GLY A 279 -16.61 -0.88 -7.46
N MET A 280 -16.20 -0.42 -8.63
CA MET A 280 -17.05 -0.43 -9.84
C MET A 280 -17.36 -1.87 -10.29
N LEU A 281 -16.38 -2.78 -10.29
CA LEU A 281 -16.63 -4.20 -10.59
C LEU A 281 -17.64 -4.82 -9.61
N GLN A 282 -17.56 -4.47 -8.33
CA GLN A 282 -18.49 -4.94 -7.29
C GLN A 282 -19.91 -4.44 -7.56
N GLN A 283 -20.09 -3.17 -7.93
CA GLN A 283 -21.39 -2.61 -8.32
C GLN A 283 -21.97 -3.25 -9.59
N GLN A 284 -21.10 -3.71 -10.49
CA GLN A 284 -21.49 -4.38 -11.73
C GLN A 284 -21.75 -5.89 -11.55
N GLN A 285 -21.64 -6.42 -10.32
CA GLN A 285 -21.73 -7.86 -10.02
C GLN A 285 -20.73 -8.71 -10.81
N ARG A 286 -19.54 -8.14 -11.11
CA ARG A 286 -18.46 -8.82 -11.85
C ARG A 286 -17.32 -9.30 -10.95
N VAL A 287 -17.52 -9.24 -9.64
CA VAL A 287 -16.59 -9.79 -8.66
C VAL A 287 -16.99 -11.24 -8.36
N PRO A 288 -16.05 -12.20 -8.43
CA PRO A 288 -16.31 -13.57 -8.04
C PRO A 288 -16.77 -13.72 -6.59
N ALA A 289 -17.39 -14.87 -6.29
CA ALA A 289 -17.80 -15.21 -4.93
C ALA A 289 -16.60 -15.33 -3.98
N GLN A 290 -16.85 -15.20 -2.68
CA GLN A 290 -15.84 -15.51 -1.67
C GLN A 290 -15.66 -17.03 -1.53
N PRO A 291 -14.48 -17.53 -1.15
CA PRO A 291 -13.22 -16.83 -0.91
C PRO A 291 -12.65 -16.18 -2.18
N LEU A 292 -12.31 -14.90 -2.11
CA LEU A 292 -11.93 -14.06 -3.26
C LEU A 292 -10.43 -13.74 -3.21
N MET A 293 -9.75 -13.87 -4.34
CA MET A 293 -8.39 -13.39 -4.54
C MET A 293 -8.34 -12.34 -5.65
N CYS A 294 -7.75 -11.19 -5.37
CA CYS A 294 -7.41 -10.15 -6.33
C CYS A 294 -5.90 -10.06 -6.46
N SER A 295 -5.36 -10.26 -7.66
CA SER A 295 -3.94 -10.05 -7.98
C SER A 295 -3.84 -8.87 -8.95
N CYS A 296 -3.04 -7.87 -8.62
CA CYS A 296 -2.92 -6.63 -9.38
C CYS A 296 -1.45 -6.29 -9.59
N MET A 297 -1.11 -5.94 -10.82
CA MET A 297 0.18 -5.42 -11.23
C MET A 297 0.03 -3.95 -11.62
N PHE A 298 0.91 -3.09 -11.12
CA PHE A 298 0.96 -1.68 -11.50
C PHE A 298 1.94 -1.47 -12.65
N GLY A 299 1.66 -0.51 -13.53
CA GLY A 299 2.51 -0.21 -14.69
C GLY A 299 3.91 0.24 -14.28
N GLU A 300 4.95 -0.39 -14.84
CA GLU A 300 6.34 -0.13 -14.44
C GLU A 300 6.86 1.27 -14.83
N GLU A 301 6.40 1.80 -15.96
CA GLU A 301 6.78 3.11 -16.51
C GLU A 301 5.78 4.23 -16.19
N LEU A 302 4.93 4.02 -15.17
CA LEU A 302 3.87 4.98 -14.86
C LEU A 302 4.45 6.28 -14.28
N ALA A 303 4.59 7.31 -15.13
CA ALA A 303 4.60 8.69 -14.67
C ALA A 303 3.21 8.99 -14.07
N SER A 304 3.17 9.39 -12.81
CA SER A 304 1.98 9.75 -12.02
C SER A 304 0.77 10.20 -12.85
N VAL A 305 -0.42 9.67 -12.55
CA VAL A 305 -1.67 10.07 -13.22
C VAL A 305 -2.17 11.40 -12.63
N PRO A 306 -2.31 12.48 -13.42
CA PRO A 306 -2.85 13.76 -12.92
C PRO A 306 -4.31 13.66 -12.46
N LEU A 307 -4.72 14.54 -11.53
CA LEU A 307 -6.13 14.70 -11.17
C LEU A 307 -6.98 15.12 -12.36
N HIS A 308 -8.27 14.81 -12.29
CA HIS A 308 -9.28 15.07 -13.34
C HIS A 308 -8.96 14.40 -14.69
N LYS A 309 -7.86 13.65 -14.80
CA LYS A 309 -7.58 12.84 -15.98
C LYS A 309 -8.53 11.65 -15.99
N LYS A 310 -9.21 11.49 -17.12
CA LYS A 310 -10.15 10.37 -17.34
C LYS A 310 -9.37 9.05 -17.45
N LEU A 311 -9.74 8.10 -16.60
CA LEU A 311 -9.24 6.73 -16.59
C LEU A 311 -10.28 5.82 -17.21
N GLN A 312 -9.84 4.90 -18.06
CA GLN A 312 -10.69 3.87 -18.66
C GLN A 312 -10.51 2.56 -17.91
N LEU A 313 -11.61 2.02 -17.39
CA LEU A 313 -11.70 0.68 -16.83
C LEU A 313 -12.23 -0.26 -17.90
N GLN A 314 -11.41 -1.23 -18.29
CA GLN A 314 -11.85 -2.36 -19.10
C GLN A 314 -11.92 -3.59 -18.21
N SER A 315 -12.98 -4.38 -18.38
CA SER A 315 -13.13 -5.62 -17.63
C SER A 315 -13.64 -6.76 -18.52
N TRP A 316 -13.20 -7.96 -18.22
CA TRP A 316 -13.55 -9.20 -18.93
C TRP A 316 -13.90 -10.27 -17.90
N THR A 317 -14.76 -11.22 -18.27
CA THR A 317 -15.08 -12.40 -17.44
C THR A 317 -14.82 -13.68 -18.23
N ASN A 318 -14.95 -14.83 -17.57
CA ASN A 318 -15.09 -16.11 -18.25
C ASN A 318 -16.33 -16.14 -19.16
N GLU A 319 -16.29 -17.03 -20.17
CA GLU A 319 -17.43 -17.36 -21.02
C GLU A 319 -18.53 -18.04 -20.18
N GLU A 320 -19.79 -17.68 -20.47
CA GLU A 320 -21.05 -18.11 -19.84
C GLU A 320 -20.95 -18.82 -18.47
N CYS A 321 -21.44 -18.15 -17.41
CA CYS A 321 -21.77 -18.83 -16.17
C CYS A 321 -22.78 -19.96 -16.48
N PRO A 322 -22.52 -21.21 -16.03
CA PRO A 322 -23.56 -22.24 -16.00
C PRO A 322 -24.80 -21.65 -15.31
N GLN A 323 -26.00 -22.03 -15.75
CA GLN A 323 -27.30 -21.44 -15.36
C GLN A 323 -27.59 -21.36 -13.84
N GLU A 324 -26.71 -21.87 -12.99
CA GLU A 324 -26.78 -21.87 -11.53
C GLU A 324 -25.86 -20.83 -10.84
N GLN A 325 -24.97 -20.14 -11.56
CA GLN A 325 -24.03 -19.16 -10.97
C GLN A 325 -24.38 -17.71 -11.33
N THR A 326 -24.72 -16.91 -10.32
CA THR A 326 -25.03 -15.47 -10.45
C THR A 326 -23.78 -14.58 -10.56
N GLN A 327 -22.59 -15.11 -10.32
CA GLN A 327 -21.32 -14.39 -10.31
C GLN A 327 -20.27 -15.11 -11.18
N PRO A 328 -19.33 -14.37 -11.79
CA PRO A 328 -18.27 -14.98 -12.60
C PRO A 328 -17.26 -15.73 -11.72
N GLU A 329 -16.63 -16.77 -12.27
CA GLU A 329 -15.57 -17.51 -11.57
C GLU A 329 -14.24 -16.72 -11.58
N VAL A 330 -13.96 -16.07 -12.71
CA VAL A 330 -12.77 -15.26 -12.93
C VAL A 330 -13.16 -13.97 -13.65
N ALA A 331 -12.62 -12.84 -13.17
CA ALA A 331 -12.74 -11.56 -13.82
C ALA A 331 -11.36 -10.93 -14.00
N LYS A 332 -11.10 -10.32 -15.14
CA LYS A 332 -9.89 -9.56 -15.44
C LYS A 332 -10.26 -8.09 -15.58
N PHE A 333 -9.39 -7.19 -15.14
CA PHE A 333 -9.55 -5.77 -15.36
C PHE A 333 -8.24 -5.09 -15.73
N ALA A 334 -8.34 -4.00 -16.48
CA ALA A 334 -7.24 -3.11 -16.79
C ALA A 334 -7.71 -1.66 -16.61
N VAL A 335 -6.85 -0.82 -16.06
CA VAL A 335 -7.08 0.62 -15.96
C VAL A 335 -6.05 1.32 -16.84
N ASN A 336 -6.52 2.08 -17.81
CA ASN A 336 -5.69 2.77 -18.78
C ASN A 336 -5.88 4.29 -18.70
N SER A 337 -4.81 5.04 -19.00
CA SER A 337 -4.83 6.49 -19.12
C SER A 337 -4.29 6.91 -20.49
N GLN A 338 -5.18 7.24 -21.44
CA GLN A 338 -4.80 7.74 -22.78
C GLN A 338 -3.65 6.95 -23.44
N ASP A 339 -3.69 5.62 -23.37
CA ASP A 339 -2.72 4.63 -23.92
C ASP A 339 -1.60 4.16 -22.98
N THR A 340 -1.49 4.68 -21.75
CA THR A 340 -0.61 4.09 -20.73
C THR A 340 -1.40 3.15 -19.82
N ASN A 341 -0.93 1.90 -19.70
CA ASN A 341 -1.47 0.96 -18.72
C ASN A 341 -1.07 1.39 -17.30
N VAL A 342 -2.07 1.72 -16.48
CA VAL A 342 -1.88 2.12 -15.09
C VAL A 342 -1.77 0.88 -14.20
N MET A 343 -2.65 -0.09 -14.42
CA MET A 343 -2.65 -1.35 -13.70
C MET A 343 -3.47 -2.41 -14.45
N THR A 344 -3.12 -3.67 -14.21
CA THR A 344 -3.86 -4.83 -14.69
C THR A 344 -4.04 -5.80 -13.54
N GLY A 345 -5.24 -6.33 -13.37
CA GLY A 345 -5.51 -7.29 -12.32
C GLY A 345 -6.50 -8.38 -12.70
N ILE A 346 -6.54 -9.40 -11.86
CA ILE A 346 -7.37 -10.58 -11.98
C ILE A 346 -8.02 -10.82 -10.63
N LEU A 347 -9.33 -11.05 -10.65
CA LEU A 347 -10.11 -11.55 -9.55
C LEU A 347 -10.49 -13.00 -9.83
N ARG A 348 -10.39 -13.86 -8.84
CA ARG A 348 -10.83 -15.26 -8.92
C ARG A 348 -11.32 -15.76 -7.58
N THR A 349 -12.15 -16.79 -7.61
CA THR A 349 -12.38 -17.59 -6.42
C THR A 349 -11.11 -18.38 -6.07
N VAL A 350 -10.82 -18.51 -4.79
CA VAL A 350 -9.77 -19.40 -4.29
C VAL A 350 -10.42 -20.64 -3.69
N GLY A 351 -10.33 -21.75 -4.43
CA GLY A 351 -10.71 -23.07 -3.93
C GLY A 351 -9.74 -23.54 -2.86
N TRP A 352 -9.96 -23.12 -1.62
CA TRP A 352 -9.49 -23.90 -0.48
C TRP A 352 -10.43 -25.08 -0.41
N ASN A 353 -9.95 -26.28 -0.79
CA ASN A 353 -10.63 -27.52 -0.42
C ASN A 353 -10.54 -27.63 1.11
N TYR A 354 -11.37 -26.90 1.85
CA TYR A 354 -11.87 -27.41 3.11
C TYR A 354 -12.77 -28.56 2.71
N SER A 355 -12.16 -29.74 2.51
CA SER A 355 -12.89 -30.98 2.60
C SER A 355 -13.52 -30.95 3.99
N ASN A 356 -14.82 -30.65 4.04
CA ASN A 356 -15.63 -30.90 5.22
C ASN A 356 -15.46 -32.38 5.52
N ALA A 357 -14.55 -32.69 6.44
CA ALA A 357 -14.56 -33.97 7.11
C ALA A 357 -15.84 -33.98 7.93
N SER A 358 -16.83 -34.66 7.37
CA SER A 358 -18.10 -35.05 7.96
C SER A 358 -17.94 -35.64 9.35
#